data_AF-A0A225WFD9-F1
#
_entry.id   AF-A0A225WFD9-F1
#
_cell.length_a   1.000
_cell.length_b   1.000
_cell.length_c   1.000
_cell.angle_alpha   90.00
_cell.angle_beta   90.00
_cell.angle_gamma   90.00
#
_symmetry.space_group_name_H-M   'P 1'
#
loop_
_entity.id
_entity.type
_entity.pdbx_description
1 polymer ?
#
loop_
_entity_poly.entity_id
_entity_poly.type
_entity_poly.pdbx_seq_one_letter_code
_entity_poly.pdbx_strand_id
1 'polypeptide(L)'
;MRLSYNLLVVVATAFLASGSVATVSDHPAEVLTMVSPDFVATGPSVGEKRSLRYLTNSEEEELDDDEEERKNSANRFTAEKIAEMAKGTKQYKRFARWARDYKPINLPDVVQGKLRDKYRYWYYHVKDA
;
A
#
# COMPACT_ATOMS: atom_id res chain seq x y z
N MET A 1 -22.11 -50.38 20.42
CA MET A 1 -20.82 -50.26 19.71
C MET A 1 -21.08 -50.17 18.21
N ARG A 2 -20.40 -49.23 17.55
CA ARG A 2 -20.22 -49.07 16.10
C ARG A 2 -21.31 -48.28 15.36
N LEU A 3 -21.07 -46.97 15.33
CA LEU A 3 -21.52 -46.04 14.29
C LEU A 3 -21.12 -46.59 12.91
N SER A 4 -22.10 -46.86 12.05
CA SER A 4 -21.88 -47.21 10.66
C SER A 4 -21.78 -45.93 9.82
N TYR A 5 -20.57 -45.69 9.32
CA TYR A 5 -20.21 -44.59 8.43
C TYR A 5 -20.67 -44.90 6.99
N ASN A 6 -21.48 -44.02 6.40
CA ASN A 6 -21.74 -44.01 4.96
C ASN A 6 -21.09 -42.75 4.37
N LEU A 7 -19.93 -42.89 3.74
CA LEU A 7 -19.31 -41.82 2.97
C LEU A 7 -19.12 -42.30 1.53
N LEU A 8 -19.92 -41.71 0.65
CA LEU A 8 -20.02 -41.98 -0.78
C LEU A 8 -18.95 -41.13 -1.48
N VAL A 9 -17.91 -41.75 -2.05
CA VAL A 9 -16.91 -41.06 -2.90
C VAL A 9 -17.19 -41.41 -4.35
N VAL A 10 -17.61 -40.41 -5.13
CA VAL A 10 -17.79 -40.50 -6.58
C VAL A 10 -16.42 -40.34 -7.24
N VAL A 11 -16.00 -41.35 -7.99
CA VAL A 11 -14.77 -41.35 -8.80
C VAL A 11 -15.11 -40.80 -10.18
N ALA A 12 -14.53 -39.66 -10.55
CA ALA A 12 -14.57 -39.14 -11.92
C ALA A 12 -13.34 -39.65 -12.68
N THR A 13 -13.53 -40.63 -13.56
CA THR A 13 -12.52 -41.11 -14.50
C THR A 13 -12.40 -40.13 -15.67
N ALA A 14 -11.28 -39.43 -15.79
CA ALA A 14 -10.94 -38.71 -17.01
C ALA A 14 -10.19 -39.66 -17.97
N PHE A 15 -10.89 -40.19 -18.97
CA PHE A 15 -10.27 -40.80 -20.15
C PHE A 15 -9.99 -39.69 -21.16
N LEU A 16 -8.74 -39.22 -21.23
CA LEU A 16 -8.26 -38.38 -22.32
C LEU A 16 -7.63 -39.29 -23.38
N ALA A 17 -8.30 -39.35 -24.53
CA ALA A 17 -7.94 -40.17 -25.65
C ALA A 17 -6.78 -39.58 -26.47
N SER A 18 -5.98 -40.50 -27.00
CA SER A 18 -5.34 -40.45 -28.33
C SER A 18 -3.98 -39.77 -28.48
N GLY A 19 -3.00 -40.57 -28.92
CA GLY A 19 -1.86 -40.09 -29.71
C GLY A 19 -0.56 -40.88 -29.52
N SER A 20 -0.45 -42.06 -30.15
CA SER A 20 0.80 -42.84 -30.27
C SER A 20 1.69 -42.22 -31.35
N VAL A 21 2.95 -41.90 -31.03
CA VAL A 21 4.10 -42.09 -31.94
C VAL A 21 5.34 -42.41 -31.09
N ALA A 22 5.99 -43.51 -31.45
CA ALA A 22 7.22 -44.00 -30.89
C ALA A 22 8.42 -43.06 -31.17
N THR A 23 9.21 -42.80 -30.14
CA THR A 23 10.63 -42.48 -30.30
C THR A 23 11.40 -43.39 -29.35
N VAL A 24 12.04 -44.41 -29.94
CA VAL A 24 13.16 -45.13 -29.34
C VAL A 24 14.22 -44.10 -28.95
N SER A 25 14.59 -44.09 -27.68
CA SER A 25 15.83 -43.46 -27.22
C SER A 25 16.42 -44.37 -26.16
N ASP A 26 17.30 -45.26 -26.63
CA ASP A 26 18.22 -46.00 -25.79
C ASP A 26 19.19 -45.01 -25.13
N HIS A 27 18.88 -44.58 -23.91
CA HIS A 27 19.89 -44.04 -22.98
C HIS A 27 19.38 -44.22 -21.54
N PRO A 28 19.96 -45.11 -20.73
CA PRO A 28 19.89 -44.90 -19.29
C PRO A 28 20.68 -43.63 -19.01
N ALA A 29 19.99 -42.54 -18.69
CA ALA A 29 20.65 -41.42 -18.05
C ALA A 29 21.14 -41.95 -16.70
N GLU A 30 22.41 -42.38 -16.66
CA GLU A 30 23.14 -42.65 -15.44
C GLU A 30 23.03 -41.41 -14.57
N VAL A 31 22.18 -41.48 -13.55
CA VAL A 31 22.09 -40.44 -12.53
C VAL A 31 23.46 -40.44 -11.85
N LEU A 32 24.21 -39.35 -12.04
CA LEU A 32 25.48 -39.09 -11.38
C LEU A 32 25.30 -39.16 -9.86
N THR A 33 25.49 -40.34 -9.28
CA THR A 33 25.62 -40.56 -7.84
C THR A 33 27.02 -40.16 -7.39
N MET A 34 27.31 -38.86 -7.42
CA MET A 34 28.50 -38.29 -6.74
C MET A 34 28.23 -36.90 -6.14
N VAL A 35 27.00 -36.60 -5.73
CA VAL A 35 26.78 -35.51 -4.76
C VAL A 35 26.61 -36.15 -3.39
N SER A 36 27.71 -36.19 -2.63
CA SER A 36 27.66 -36.40 -1.19
C SER A 36 27.00 -35.17 -0.57
N PRO A 37 25.86 -35.29 0.14
CA PRO A 37 25.22 -34.17 0.81
C PRO A 37 25.91 -33.83 2.14
N ASP A 38 27.17 -34.24 2.33
CA ASP A 38 27.97 -33.85 3.50
C ASP A 38 28.73 -32.55 3.21
N PHE A 39 27.97 -31.49 3.00
CA PHE A 39 28.38 -30.18 3.48
C PHE A 39 27.16 -29.54 4.10
N VAL A 40 26.94 -29.90 5.36
CA VAL A 40 26.15 -29.10 6.29
C VAL A 40 26.84 -27.74 6.34
N ALA A 41 26.40 -26.82 5.49
CA ALA A 41 26.65 -25.41 5.70
C ALA A 41 25.87 -25.04 6.97
N THR A 42 26.55 -25.10 8.11
CA THR A 42 26.06 -24.57 9.39
C THR A 42 26.09 -23.05 9.32
N GLY A 43 25.23 -22.50 8.47
CA GLY A 43 25.03 -21.08 8.29
C GLY A 43 23.59 -20.89 7.81
N PRO A 44 22.88 -19.86 8.32
CA PRO A 44 21.52 -19.61 7.87
C PRO A 44 21.50 -19.48 6.34
N SER A 45 20.56 -20.19 5.71
CA SER A 45 20.19 -20.01 4.31
C SER A 45 20.19 -18.50 4.00
N VAL A 46 21.08 -18.05 3.12
CA VAL A 46 21.16 -16.64 2.73
C VAL A 46 19.83 -16.31 2.08
N GLY A 47 19.05 -15.51 2.81
CA GLY A 47 17.61 -15.43 2.68
C GLY A 47 17.10 -14.93 1.33
N GLU A 48 15.82 -15.20 1.11
CA GLU A 48 15.02 -14.74 -0.02
C GLU A 48 15.22 -13.24 -0.27
N LYS A 49 15.53 -12.88 -1.53
CA LYS A 49 15.81 -11.49 -1.91
C LYS A 49 14.53 -10.66 -1.85
N ARG A 50 14.50 -9.68 -0.94
CA ARG A 50 13.43 -8.69 -0.84
C ARG A 50 13.59 -7.69 -1.98
N SER A 51 12.66 -7.62 -2.93
CA SER A 51 12.67 -6.57 -3.96
C SER A 51 11.87 -5.35 -3.49
N LEU A 52 12.46 -4.18 -3.63
CA LEU A 52 11.73 -2.91 -3.58
C LEU A 52 10.84 -2.83 -4.82
N ARG A 53 9.56 -2.56 -4.63
CA ARG A 53 8.64 -2.32 -5.75
C ARG A 53 8.87 -0.90 -6.29
N TYR A 54 9.18 -0.79 -7.57
CA TYR A 54 9.24 0.50 -8.27
C TYR A 54 7.86 0.85 -8.81
N LEU A 55 7.47 2.11 -8.68
CA LEU A 55 6.27 2.64 -9.34
C LEU A 55 6.60 2.83 -10.83
N THR A 56 5.92 2.13 -11.74
CA THR A 56 6.21 2.19 -13.19
C THR A 56 5.20 2.97 -14.01
N ASN A 57 4.16 3.54 -13.41
CA ASN A 57 3.25 4.44 -14.14
C ASN A 57 3.17 5.78 -13.43
N SER A 58 3.71 6.77 -14.14
CA SER A 58 3.50 8.19 -13.95
C SER A 58 2.03 8.53 -14.15
N GLU A 59 1.26 8.48 -13.07
CA GLU A 59 0.49 9.67 -12.75
C GLU A 59 1.26 10.28 -11.59
N GLU A 60 2.18 11.19 -11.90
CA GLU A 60 2.49 12.27 -10.98
C GLU A 60 1.16 12.97 -10.73
N GLU A 61 0.35 12.39 -9.83
CA GLU A 61 -0.49 13.19 -8.96
C GLU A 61 0.48 14.25 -8.46
N GLU A 62 0.20 15.49 -8.85
CA GLU A 62 0.98 16.68 -8.59
C GLU A 62 1.12 16.83 -7.06
N LEU A 63 1.99 16.01 -6.47
CA LEU A 63 2.46 16.09 -5.10
C LEU A 63 3.51 17.20 -5.05
N ASP A 64 3.15 18.36 -5.60
CA ASP A 64 3.79 19.65 -5.31
C ASP A 64 3.41 20.09 -3.88
N ASP A 65 3.51 19.16 -2.93
CA ASP A 65 3.06 19.36 -1.56
C ASP A 65 4.02 18.83 -0.48
N ASP A 66 5.07 18.11 -0.89
CA ASP A 66 6.12 17.67 0.04
C ASP A 66 7.10 18.79 0.38
N GLU A 67 7.18 19.86 -0.42
CA GLU A 67 8.15 20.94 -0.23
C GLU A 67 7.81 21.79 1.02
N GLU A 68 6.52 22.11 1.24
CA GLU A 68 6.10 22.89 2.41
C GLU A 68 6.22 22.06 3.71
N GLU A 69 5.92 20.76 3.64
CA GLU A 69 6.05 19.85 4.79
C GLU A 69 7.52 19.55 5.12
N ARG A 70 8.42 19.39 4.13
CA ARG A 70 9.85 19.19 4.42
C ARG A 70 10.53 20.44 4.97
N LYS A 71 10.13 21.63 4.53
CA LYS A 71 10.82 22.89 4.91
C LYS A 71 10.32 23.49 6.23
N ASN A 72 9.03 23.38 6.55
CA ASN A 72 8.38 24.09 7.67
C ASN A 72 7.43 23.21 8.52
N SER A 73 7.74 21.91 8.65
CA SER A 73 6.85 20.82 9.11
C SER A 73 6.18 20.96 10.47
N ALA A 74 6.66 21.81 11.39
CA ALA A 74 6.20 21.70 12.77
C ALA A 74 4.90 22.49 13.06
N ASN A 75 4.72 23.68 12.48
CA ASN A 75 3.66 24.59 12.93
C ASN A 75 2.69 24.95 11.80
N ARG A 76 1.46 24.43 11.92
CA ARG A 76 0.33 24.67 11.00
C ARG A 76 -0.30 26.06 11.17
N PHE A 77 0.09 26.78 12.22
CA PHE A 77 -0.46 28.07 12.64
C PHE A 77 0.64 29.15 12.81
N THR A 78 1.72 29.08 12.03
CA THR A 78 2.70 30.18 12.04
C THR A 78 2.05 31.49 11.58
N ALA A 79 2.51 32.61 12.12
CA ALA A 79 2.00 33.93 11.78
C ALA A 79 2.07 34.21 10.27
N GLU A 80 3.15 33.79 9.62
CA GLU A 80 3.32 33.90 8.17
C GLU A 80 2.22 33.14 7.40
N LYS A 81 1.93 31.89 7.78
CA LYS A 81 0.90 31.08 7.13
C LYS A 81 -0.50 31.67 7.33
N ILE A 82 -0.79 32.17 8.54
CA ILE A 82 -2.07 32.83 8.84
C ILE A 82 -2.21 34.12 8.05
N ALA A 83 -1.15 34.94 7.97
CA ALA A 83 -1.14 36.17 7.18
C ALA A 83 -1.30 35.92 5.68
N GLU A 84 -0.67 34.87 5.16
CA GLU A 84 -0.83 34.42 3.78
C GLU A 84 -2.30 34.01 3.51
N MET A 85 -2.89 33.20 4.39
CA MET A 85 -4.30 32.82 4.22
C MET A 85 -5.27 33.99 4.39
N ALA A 86 -4.93 34.98 5.21
CA ALA A 86 -5.72 36.19 5.34
C ALA A 86 -5.75 36.99 4.03
N LYS A 87 -4.69 36.90 3.20
CA LYS A 87 -4.64 37.44 1.83
C LYS A 87 -5.41 36.57 0.82
N GLY A 88 -5.85 35.37 1.21
CA GLY A 88 -6.68 34.47 0.40
C GLY A 88 -5.90 33.39 -0.36
N THR A 89 -4.58 33.36 -0.27
CA THR A 89 -3.76 32.34 -0.93
C THR A 89 -3.74 31.03 -0.15
N LYS A 90 -3.77 29.89 -0.87
CA LYS A 90 -3.70 28.51 -0.33
C LYS A 90 -4.73 28.18 0.77
N GLN A 91 -5.83 28.94 0.85
CA GLN A 91 -6.76 28.91 1.97
C GLN A 91 -7.50 27.57 2.09
N TYR A 92 -8.10 27.07 1.00
CA TYR A 92 -8.83 25.80 1.00
C TYR A 92 -7.94 24.58 1.26
N LYS A 93 -6.75 24.53 0.64
CA LYS A 93 -5.78 23.44 0.87
C LYS A 93 -5.39 23.35 2.36
N ARG A 94 -5.09 24.49 2.99
CA ARG A 94 -4.77 24.55 4.43
C ARG A 94 -5.97 24.27 5.33
N PHE A 95 -7.17 24.69 4.94
CA PHE A 95 -8.40 24.31 5.65
C PHE A 95 -8.62 22.80 5.66
N ALA A 96 -8.40 22.11 4.54
CA ALA A 96 -8.47 20.66 4.48
C ALA A 96 -7.46 19.98 5.44
N ARG A 97 -6.25 20.52 5.56
CA ARG A 97 -5.26 20.02 6.53
C ARG A 97 -5.68 20.28 7.97
N TRP A 98 -6.17 21.47 8.28
CA TRP A 98 -6.68 21.77 9.62
C TRP A 98 -7.85 20.86 10.00
N ALA A 99 -8.74 20.54 9.06
CA ALA A 99 -9.91 19.71 9.32
C ALA A 99 -9.61 18.25 9.69
N ARG A 100 -8.36 17.80 9.52
CA ARG A 100 -7.91 16.49 10.01
C ARG A 100 -7.93 16.44 11.54
N ASP A 101 -7.52 17.52 12.21
CA ASP A 101 -7.32 17.55 13.66
C ASP A 101 -8.21 18.57 14.39
N TYR A 102 -8.69 19.59 13.66
CA TYR A 102 -9.40 20.73 14.22
C TYR A 102 -10.81 20.86 13.63
N LYS A 103 -11.82 20.84 14.49
CA LYS A 103 -13.16 21.35 14.24
C LYS A 103 -13.19 22.88 14.42
N PRO A 104 -14.19 23.59 13.88
CA PRO A 104 -14.30 25.04 14.10
C PRO A 104 -14.34 25.45 15.58
N ILE A 105 -14.84 24.57 16.46
CA ILE A 105 -14.95 24.81 17.90
C ILE A 105 -13.62 24.67 18.66
N ASN A 106 -12.68 23.83 18.20
CA ASN A 106 -11.39 23.61 18.88
C ASN A 106 -10.22 24.24 18.09
N LEU A 107 -10.52 25.14 17.15
CA LEU A 107 -9.49 25.83 16.37
C LEU A 107 -8.69 26.79 17.29
N PRO A 108 -7.35 26.78 17.23
CA PRO A 108 -6.51 27.60 18.09
C PRO A 108 -6.82 29.10 18.00
N ASP A 109 -6.72 29.79 19.14
CA ASP A 109 -7.06 31.22 19.27
C ASP A 109 -6.17 32.15 18.46
N VAL A 110 -5.03 31.68 17.94
CA VAL A 110 -4.21 32.44 16.99
C VAL A 110 -4.94 32.69 15.65
N VAL A 111 -5.93 31.85 15.31
CA VAL A 111 -6.80 32.04 14.15
C VAL A 111 -8.04 32.80 14.59
N GLN A 112 -8.14 34.08 14.27
CA GLN A 112 -9.25 34.94 14.68
C GLN A 112 -9.95 35.62 13.51
N GLY A 113 -11.09 36.26 13.84
CA GLY A 113 -11.86 37.10 12.94
C GLY A 113 -12.32 36.38 11.67
N LYS A 114 -12.28 37.11 10.56
CA LYS A 114 -12.80 36.63 9.26
C LYS A 114 -12.19 35.30 8.82
N LEU A 115 -10.95 35.01 9.19
CA LEU A 115 -10.30 33.75 8.78
C LEU A 115 -10.92 32.55 9.51
N ARG A 116 -11.21 32.70 10.80
CA ARG A 116 -11.96 31.70 11.58
C ARG A 116 -13.36 31.51 11.03
N ASP A 117 -14.06 32.59 10.70
CA ASP A 117 -15.42 32.52 10.14
C ASP A 117 -15.43 31.80 8.78
N LYS A 118 -14.46 32.10 7.91
CA LYS A 118 -14.28 31.41 6.63
C LYS A 118 -14.01 29.92 6.84
N TYR A 119 -13.15 29.56 7.80
CA TYR A 119 -12.91 28.16 8.12
C TYR A 119 -14.19 27.46 8.59
N ARG A 120 -14.95 28.10 9.48
CA ARG A 120 -16.22 27.58 9.98
C ARG A 120 -17.22 27.36 8.84
N TYR A 121 -17.38 28.34 7.96
CA TYR A 121 -18.27 28.22 6.81
C TYR A 121 -17.85 27.08 5.89
N TRP A 122 -16.57 27.05 5.51
CA TRP A 122 -16.03 25.99 4.65
C TRP A 122 -16.23 24.60 5.27
N TYR A 123 -15.96 24.46 6.57
CA TYR A 123 -16.06 23.17 7.28
C TYR A 123 -17.48 22.61 7.28
N TYR A 124 -18.51 23.44 7.43
CA TYR A 124 -19.90 22.97 7.54
C TYR A 124 -20.66 22.95 6.21
N HIS A 125 -20.22 23.69 5.20
CA HIS A 125 -21.01 23.88 3.97
C HIS A 125 -20.29 23.48 2.68
N VAL A 126 -18.96 23.38 2.70
CA VAL A 126 -18.16 23.19 1.47
C VAL A 126 -17.30 21.93 1.53
N LYS A 127 -16.86 21.52 2.73
CA LYS A 127 -15.91 20.42 2.91
C LYS A 127 -16.33 19.11 2.22
N ASP A 128 -17.63 18.80 2.25
CA ASP A 128 -18.19 17.55 1.73
C ASP A 128 -19.00 17.74 0.42
N ALA A 129 -18.88 18.92 -0.21
CA ALA A 129 -19.51 19.25 -1.49
C ALA A 129 -18.54 19.01 -2.66
#